data_AF-A0A1H9DEV8-F1
#
_entry.id   AF-A0A1H9DEV8-F1
#
_cell.length_a   1.000
_cell.length_b   1.000
_cell.length_c   1.000
_cell.angle_alpha   90.00
_cell.angle_beta   90.00
_cell.angle_gamma   90.00
#
_symmetry.space_group_name_H-M   'P 1'
#
loop_
_entity.id
_entity.type
_entity.pdbx_description
1 polymer ?
#
loop_
_entity_poly.entity_id
_entity_poly.type
_entity_poly.pdbx_seq_one_letter_code
_entity_poly.pdbx_strand_id
1 'polypeptide(L)'
;MKTIKAHRLTIIVAAIVVLVVLAAYYHFSLSAGPAQQILLARQNEAKLIEAVDKLYQDDQQVYPRLDLSEDDRQHIEDKIQQYSQQHSDKAQELQQAWQKYEDKMASLEAVQGMYQQAVVDQEGHFVNSKLKDKLNWEEVQEIDQQYTVNHQADAFQEGINQLISQAKHQVDLLRRSERELADLEHLPVTPEYQSILAKALNDIFVVLAELPSEPQKTDYQKQVNQRLNTLVQQVEADWPEEAREALIQAVPQLKDYLKEED
;
A
#
# COMPACT_ATOMS: atom_id res chain seq x y z
N MET A 1 -41.37 82.98 31.72
CA MET A 1 -41.71 81.54 31.94
C MET A 1 -41.81 80.68 30.66
N LYS A 2 -41.53 81.18 29.43
CA LYS A 2 -41.64 80.36 28.20
C LYS A 2 -40.36 79.63 27.76
N THR A 3 -39.18 80.06 28.21
CA THR A 3 -37.88 79.51 27.77
C THR A 3 -37.49 78.19 28.45
N ILE A 4 -37.93 77.95 29.68
CA ILE A 4 -37.61 76.75 30.46
C ILE A 4 -38.25 75.48 29.87
N LYS A 5 -39.44 75.61 29.25
CA LYS A 5 -40.11 74.48 28.58
C LYS A 5 -39.42 74.08 27.28
N ALA A 6 -38.90 75.04 26.52
CA ALA A 6 -38.17 74.77 25.28
C ALA A 6 -36.84 74.05 25.55
N HIS A 7 -36.10 74.44 26.60
CA HIS A 7 -34.84 73.80 26.98
C HIS A 7 -35.03 72.37 27.50
N ARG A 8 -36.11 72.09 28.24
CA ARG A 8 -36.42 70.72 28.67
C ARG A 8 -36.78 69.80 27.50
N LEU A 9 -37.48 70.32 26.51
CA LEU A 9 -37.86 69.57 25.30
C LEU A 9 -36.61 69.21 24.47
N THR A 10 -35.68 70.14 24.27
CA THR A 10 -34.42 69.86 23.55
C THR A 10 -33.54 68.84 24.28
N ILE A 11 -33.46 68.89 25.62
CA ILE A 11 -32.71 67.90 26.41
C ILE A 11 -33.32 66.49 26.26
N ILE A 12 -34.66 66.38 26.31
CA ILE A 12 -35.35 65.09 26.14
C ILE A 12 -35.13 64.54 24.73
N VAL A 13 -35.25 65.38 23.70
CA VAL A 13 -35.00 64.96 22.31
C VAL A 13 -33.54 64.52 22.13
N ALA A 14 -32.58 65.26 22.69
CA ALA A 14 -31.17 64.87 22.65
C ALA A 14 -30.90 63.53 23.35
N ALA A 15 -31.52 63.28 24.51
CA ALA A 15 -31.39 62.02 25.23
C ALA A 15 -31.98 60.82 24.44
N ILE A 16 -33.12 61.01 23.78
CA ILE A 16 -33.73 59.98 22.91
C ILE A 16 -32.82 59.68 21.72
N VAL A 17 -32.26 60.70 21.07
CA VAL A 17 -31.33 60.51 19.95
C VAL A 17 -30.09 59.73 20.40
N VAL A 18 -29.51 60.05 21.55
CA VAL A 18 -28.35 59.32 22.10
C VAL A 18 -28.70 57.86 22.38
N LEU A 19 -29.87 57.57 22.97
CA LEU A 19 -30.31 56.20 23.23
C LEU A 19 -30.53 55.38 21.96
N VAL A 20 -31.12 55.99 20.92
CA VAL A 20 -31.30 55.32 19.62
C VAL A 20 -29.95 55.03 18.95
N VAL A 21 -28.99 55.95 19.02
CA VAL A 21 -27.63 55.74 18.49
C VAL A 21 -26.89 54.64 19.26
N LEU A 22 -27.00 54.61 20.59
CA LEU A 22 -26.42 53.55 21.42
C LEU A 22 -27.05 52.18 21.12
N ALA A 23 -28.37 52.11 20.96
CA ALA A 23 -29.07 50.88 20.60
C ALA A 23 -28.67 50.39 19.20
N ALA A 24 -28.56 51.29 18.21
CA ALA A 24 -28.10 50.96 16.87
C ALA A 24 -26.65 50.47 16.88
N TYR A 25 -25.77 51.11 17.66
CA TYR A 25 -24.38 50.71 17.83
C TYR A 25 -24.24 49.34 18.53
N TYR A 26 -25.04 49.10 19.57
CA TYR A 26 -25.08 47.81 20.27
C TYR A 26 -25.56 46.68 19.34
N HIS A 27 -26.60 46.94 18.55
CA HIS A 27 -27.12 45.95 17.60
C HIS A 27 -26.14 45.69 16.44
N PHE A 28 -25.42 46.73 15.99
CA PHE A 28 -24.38 46.62 14.96
C PHE A 28 -23.13 45.88 15.46
N SER A 29 -22.69 46.13 16.69
CA SER A 29 -21.55 45.43 17.30
C SER A 29 -21.86 43.95 17.57
N LEU A 30 -23.09 43.64 18.00
CA LEU A 30 -23.57 42.26 18.14
C LEU A 30 -23.68 41.50 16.82
N SER A 31 -24.03 42.17 15.71
CA SER A 31 -24.13 41.53 14.39
C SER A 31 -22.80 41.46 13.63
N ALA A 32 -21.84 42.33 13.96
CA ALA A 32 -20.48 42.31 13.40
C ALA A 32 -19.64 41.12 13.90
N GLY A 33 -19.83 40.68 15.16
CA GLY A 33 -19.14 39.53 15.73
C GLY A 33 -19.39 38.21 14.97
N PRO A 34 -20.66 37.81 14.75
CA PRO A 34 -21.00 36.63 13.95
C PRO A 34 -20.47 36.70 12.51
N ALA A 35 -20.49 37.88 11.88
CA ALA A 35 -19.98 38.05 10.52
C ALA A 35 -18.46 37.82 10.44
N GLN A 36 -17.69 38.29 11.42
CA GLN A 36 -16.25 38.01 11.51
C GLN A 36 -15.96 36.54 11.81
N GLN A 37 -16.76 35.90 12.66
CA GLN A 37 -16.61 34.47 12.97
C GLN A 37 -16.90 33.57 11.76
N ILE A 38 -17.92 33.90 10.94
CA ILE A 38 -18.21 33.20 9.68
C ILE A 38 -17.05 33.35 8.68
N LEU A 39 -16.47 34.54 8.59
CA LEU A 39 -15.34 34.81 7.70
C LEU A 39 -14.08 34.04 8.13
N LEU A 40 -13.81 33.99 9.44
CA LEU A 40 -12.74 33.19 10.01
C LEU A 40 -12.97 31.69 9.80
N ALA A 41 -14.19 31.19 9.99
CA ALA A 41 -14.54 29.80 9.73
C ALA A 41 -14.30 29.41 8.26
N ARG A 42 -14.74 30.24 7.30
CA ARG A 42 -14.47 30.02 5.87
C ARG A 42 -12.99 30.09 5.51
N GLN A 43 -12.23 30.99 6.12
CA GLN A 43 -10.78 31.05 5.90
C GLN A 43 -10.06 29.81 6.45
N ASN A 44 -10.50 29.31 7.61
CA ASN A 44 -9.95 28.10 8.20
C ASN A 44 -10.30 26.87 7.37
N GLU A 45 -11.54 26.78 6.88
CA GLU A 45 -11.98 25.73 5.95
C GLU A 45 -11.14 25.74 4.67
N ALA A 46 -10.96 26.89 4.02
CA ALA A 46 -10.15 27.00 2.79
C ALA A 46 -8.69 26.57 3.02
N LYS A 47 -8.08 26.97 4.14
CA LYS A 47 -6.73 26.55 4.51
C LYS A 47 -6.62 25.06 4.78
N LEU A 48 -7.67 24.44 5.31
CA LEU A 48 -7.70 23.01 5.59
C LEU A 48 -7.84 22.20 4.29
N ILE A 49 -8.69 22.66 3.36
CA ILE A 49 -8.80 22.09 2.01
C ILE A 49 -7.42 22.15 1.32
N GLU A 50 -6.77 23.32 1.33
CA GLU A 50 -5.42 23.48 0.75
C GLU A 50 -4.39 22.56 1.41
N ALA A 51 -4.51 22.31 2.73
CA ALA A 51 -3.62 21.40 3.44
C ALA A 51 -3.85 19.94 3.07
N VAL A 52 -5.11 19.53 2.88
CA VAL A 52 -5.47 18.18 2.40
C VAL A 52 -5.04 17.99 0.94
N ASP A 53 -5.18 19.01 0.09
CA ASP A 53 -4.70 18.95 -1.29
C ASP A 53 -3.17 18.75 -1.35
N LYS A 54 -2.42 19.35 -0.40
CA LYS A 54 -0.97 19.17 -0.28
C LYS A 54 -0.54 17.77 0.17
N LEU A 55 -1.47 16.90 0.59
CA LEU A 55 -1.18 15.49 0.85
C LEU A 55 -0.87 14.73 -0.44
N TYR A 56 -1.20 15.29 -1.60
CA TYR A 56 -1.03 14.64 -2.88
C TYR A 56 -0.03 15.40 -3.76
N GLN A 57 0.57 14.64 -4.68
CA GLN A 57 1.51 15.18 -5.65
C GLN A 57 0.78 15.84 -6.84
N ASP A 58 -0.40 15.32 -7.15
CA ASP A 58 -1.18 15.66 -8.32
C ASP A 58 -2.57 16.21 -7.94
N ASP A 59 -3.12 17.04 -8.83
CA ASP A 59 -4.45 17.65 -8.65
C ASP A 59 -5.59 16.62 -8.65
N GLN A 60 -5.35 15.39 -9.15
CA GLN A 60 -6.34 14.31 -9.14
C GLN A 60 -6.32 13.50 -7.84
N GLN A 61 -5.42 13.84 -6.90
CA GLN A 61 -5.29 13.17 -5.60
C GLN A 61 -5.06 11.65 -5.73
N VAL A 62 -4.31 11.24 -6.75
CA VAL A 62 -4.03 9.82 -7.00
C VAL A 62 -2.78 9.40 -6.24
N TYR A 63 -1.71 10.19 -6.32
CA TYR A 63 -0.39 9.86 -5.79
C TYR A 63 -0.12 10.60 -4.47
N PRO A 64 0.06 9.88 -3.36
CA PRO A 64 0.35 10.51 -2.08
C PRO A 64 1.75 11.14 -2.11
N ARG A 65 1.88 12.25 -1.40
CA ARG A 65 3.16 12.92 -1.16
C ARG A 65 3.93 12.21 -0.05
N LEU A 66 5.19 11.87 -0.34
CA LEU A 66 6.04 11.04 0.55
C LEU A 66 7.03 11.86 1.39
N ASP A 67 7.26 13.13 1.05
CA ASP A 67 8.21 14.02 1.73
C ASP A 67 7.56 14.86 2.85
N LEU A 68 6.30 14.59 3.18
CA LEU A 68 5.64 15.21 4.32
C LEU A 68 6.25 14.72 5.63
N SER A 69 6.61 15.66 6.49
CA SER A 69 7.10 15.32 7.83
C SER A 69 5.97 14.77 8.69
N GLU A 70 6.32 13.96 9.70
CA GLU A 70 5.35 13.47 10.68
C GLU A 70 4.63 14.62 11.40
N ASP A 71 5.36 15.70 11.71
CA ASP A 71 4.79 16.89 12.34
C ASP A 71 3.75 17.56 11.43
N ASP A 72 3.99 17.60 10.12
CA ASP A 72 3.03 18.16 9.16
C ASP A 72 1.78 17.27 9.05
N ARG A 73 1.96 15.95 9.03
CA ARG A 73 0.86 14.98 9.01
C ARG A 73 -0.02 15.11 10.26
N GLN A 74 0.60 15.10 11.45
CA GLN A 74 -0.12 15.26 12.71
C GLN A 74 -0.86 16.60 12.79
N HIS A 75 -0.22 17.68 12.33
CA HIS A 75 -0.86 19.00 12.33
C HIS A 75 -2.07 19.08 11.39
N ILE A 76 -2.03 18.37 10.27
CA ILE A 76 -3.18 18.25 9.36
C ILE A 76 -4.29 17.44 10.03
N GLU A 77 -3.96 16.28 10.61
CA GLU A 77 -4.90 15.43 11.34
C GLU A 77 -5.62 16.22 12.44
N ASP A 78 -4.86 16.88 13.33
CA ASP A 78 -5.39 17.65 14.46
C ASP A 78 -6.40 18.70 14.00
N LYS A 79 -6.11 19.38 12.88
CA LYS A 79 -7.01 20.38 12.31
C LYS A 79 -8.26 19.75 11.71
N ILE A 80 -8.15 18.61 11.05
CA ILE A 80 -9.31 17.87 10.53
C ILE A 80 -10.19 17.41 11.69
N GLN A 81 -9.61 16.90 12.78
CA GLN A 81 -10.35 16.50 13.98
C GLN A 81 -11.03 17.67 14.68
N GLN A 82 -10.37 18.84 14.77
CA GLN A 82 -10.99 20.06 15.30
C GLN A 82 -12.14 20.56 14.41
N TYR A 83 -11.99 20.44 13.10
CA TYR A 83 -13.00 20.87 12.14
C TYR A 83 -14.20 19.92 12.07
N SER A 84 -13.98 18.61 12.21
CA SER A 84 -15.04 17.58 12.18
C SER A 84 -16.06 17.71 13.31
N GLN A 85 -15.67 18.29 14.44
CA GLN A 85 -16.58 18.64 15.54
C GLN A 85 -17.67 19.65 15.15
N GLN A 86 -17.53 20.33 14.01
CA GLN A 86 -18.52 21.29 13.51
C GLN A 86 -19.69 20.64 12.74
N HIS A 87 -19.70 19.29 12.60
CA HIS A 87 -20.78 18.49 12.00
C HIS A 87 -21.28 18.98 10.62
N SER A 88 -20.36 19.39 9.75
CA SER A 88 -20.69 19.77 8.36
C SER A 88 -20.36 18.66 7.36
N ASP A 89 -21.07 18.61 6.23
CA ASP A 89 -20.80 17.68 5.13
C ASP A 89 -19.33 17.80 4.66
N LYS A 90 -18.82 19.03 4.62
CA LYS A 90 -17.43 19.27 4.24
C LYS A 90 -16.42 18.69 5.22
N ALA A 91 -16.75 18.67 6.51
CA ALA A 91 -15.90 18.05 7.52
C ALA A 91 -15.81 16.53 7.33
N GLN A 92 -16.92 15.89 6.93
CA GLN A 92 -16.93 14.48 6.57
C GLN A 92 -16.09 14.20 5.32
N GLU A 93 -16.19 15.04 4.28
CA GLU A 93 -15.36 14.91 3.07
C GLU A 93 -13.87 14.98 3.40
N LEU A 94 -13.44 15.95 4.23
CA LEU A 94 -12.04 16.11 4.62
C LEU A 94 -11.54 14.94 5.46
N GLN A 95 -12.38 14.42 6.37
CA GLN A 95 -12.04 13.24 7.17
C GLN A 95 -11.91 11.98 6.29
N GLN A 96 -12.77 11.83 5.29
CA GLN A 96 -12.64 10.74 4.31
C GLN A 96 -11.38 10.88 3.45
N ALA A 97 -11.04 12.10 3.02
CA ALA A 97 -9.82 12.36 2.25
C ALA A 97 -8.55 12.05 3.06
N TRP A 98 -8.54 12.39 4.35
CA TRP A 98 -7.48 12.01 5.28
C TRP A 98 -7.36 10.49 5.43
N GLN A 99 -8.48 9.81 5.69
CA GLN A 99 -8.46 8.35 5.82
C GLN A 99 -7.94 7.66 4.55
N LYS A 100 -8.36 8.13 3.37
CA LYS A 100 -7.85 7.62 2.09
C LYS A 100 -6.34 7.82 1.94
N TYR A 101 -5.81 8.96 2.38
CA TYR A 101 -4.37 9.21 2.37
C TYR A 101 -3.63 8.24 3.30
N GLU A 102 -4.13 8.07 4.53
CA GLU A 102 -3.56 7.14 5.51
C GLU A 102 -3.58 5.69 5.01
N ASP A 103 -4.69 5.25 4.40
CA ASP A 103 -4.81 3.91 3.83
C ASP A 103 -3.78 3.68 2.69
N LYS A 104 -3.55 4.70 1.85
CA LYS A 104 -2.51 4.69 0.80
C LYS A 104 -1.09 4.63 1.39
N MET A 105 -0.82 5.38 2.45
CA MET A 105 0.49 5.37 3.12
C MET A 105 0.75 4.04 3.83
N ALA A 106 -0.25 3.50 4.53
CA ALA A 106 -0.15 2.21 5.21
C ALA A 106 0.07 1.05 4.23
N SER A 107 -0.68 1.02 3.13
CA SER A 107 -0.49 0.02 2.08
C SER A 107 0.89 0.13 1.41
N LEU A 108 1.37 1.35 1.16
CA LEU A 108 2.73 1.57 0.65
C LEU A 108 3.78 1.07 1.63
N GLU A 109 3.67 1.39 2.92
CA GLU A 109 4.63 0.95 3.94
C GLU A 109 4.66 -0.57 4.06
N ALA A 110 3.48 -1.21 4.08
CA ALA A 110 3.36 -2.66 4.10
C ALA A 110 4.04 -3.31 2.89
N VAL A 111 3.77 -2.80 1.68
CA VAL A 111 4.38 -3.31 0.45
C VAL A 111 5.87 -3.02 0.39
N GLN A 112 6.31 -1.83 0.81
CA GLN A 112 7.73 -1.46 0.89
C GLN A 112 8.52 -2.45 1.75
N GLY A 113 7.88 -3.01 2.79
CA GLY A 113 8.41 -4.08 3.62
C GLY A 113 8.76 -5.36 2.86
N MET A 114 8.21 -5.61 1.67
CA MET A 114 8.50 -6.79 0.85
C MET A 114 9.67 -6.59 -0.14
N TYR A 115 10.15 -5.36 -0.31
CA TYR A 115 11.14 -5.02 -1.34
C TYR A 115 12.49 -4.59 -0.76
N GLN A 116 13.56 -4.77 -1.52
CA GLN A 116 14.93 -4.42 -1.13
C GLN A 116 15.19 -2.91 -1.19
N GLN A 117 14.49 -2.23 -2.09
CA GLN A 117 14.63 -0.81 -2.38
C GLN A 117 13.24 -0.17 -2.40
N ALA A 118 13.22 1.17 -2.35
CA ALA A 118 12.00 1.94 -2.50
C ALA A 118 11.19 1.46 -3.72
N VAL A 119 9.90 1.20 -3.55
CA VAL A 119 8.99 0.81 -4.64
C VAL A 119 8.33 2.03 -5.30
N VAL A 120 8.49 3.20 -4.69
CA VAL A 120 8.04 4.50 -5.19
C VAL A 120 9.18 5.51 -5.08
N ASP A 121 9.35 6.38 -6.07
CA ASP A 121 10.34 7.47 -6.04
C ASP A 121 9.85 8.71 -5.27
N GLN A 122 10.67 9.77 -5.24
CA GLN A 122 10.31 11.02 -4.56
C GLN A 122 9.10 11.73 -5.21
N GLU A 123 8.83 11.45 -6.48
CA GLU A 123 7.71 11.99 -7.26
C GLU A 123 6.45 11.10 -7.16
N GLY A 124 6.46 10.08 -6.29
CA GLY A 124 5.29 9.24 -6.07
C GLY A 124 5.07 8.20 -7.18
N HIS A 125 6.01 8.01 -8.10
CA HIS A 125 5.90 7.05 -9.18
C HIS A 125 6.47 5.68 -8.80
N PHE A 126 5.78 4.60 -9.19
CA PHE A 126 6.26 3.24 -8.98
C PHE A 126 7.55 2.99 -9.77
N VAL A 127 8.56 2.46 -9.09
CA VAL A 127 9.85 2.10 -9.67
C VAL A 127 10.04 0.59 -9.66
N ASN A 128 10.86 0.11 -10.60
CA ASN A 128 11.18 -1.31 -10.70
C ASN A 128 12.14 -1.72 -9.55
N SER A 129 11.55 -2.16 -8.43
CA SER A 129 12.27 -2.63 -7.26
C SER A 129 12.29 -4.15 -7.20
N LYS A 130 13.36 -4.71 -6.61
CA LYS A 130 13.49 -6.16 -6.41
C LYS A 130 12.89 -6.57 -5.07
N LEU A 131 12.21 -7.73 -5.06
CA LEU A 131 11.70 -8.34 -3.84
C LEU A 131 12.84 -8.78 -2.91
N LYS A 132 12.58 -8.78 -1.60
CA LYS A 132 13.54 -9.20 -0.58
C LYS A 132 14.00 -10.65 -0.78
N ASP A 133 15.18 -10.94 -0.24
CA ASP A 133 15.79 -12.26 -0.37
C ASP A 133 15.03 -13.35 0.39
N LYS A 134 14.22 -13.00 1.38
CA LYS A 134 13.35 -13.94 2.08
C LYS A 134 12.06 -13.22 2.37
N LEU A 135 11.00 -13.68 1.72
CA LEU A 135 9.64 -13.24 1.99
C LEU A 135 8.96 -14.31 2.82
N ASN A 136 8.32 -13.90 3.92
CA ASN A 136 7.49 -14.80 4.70
C ASN A 136 6.13 -14.95 4.00
N TRP A 137 5.73 -16.19 3.70
CA TRP A 137 4.42 -16.46 3.09
C TRP A 137 3.26 -15.95 3.93
N GLU A 138 3.30 -16.11 5.25
CA GLU A 138 2.21 -15.65 6.14
C GLU A 138 2.07 -14.13 6.07
N GLU A 139 3.20 -13.40 6.12
CA GLU A 139 3.25 -11.94 6.00
C GLU A 139 2.70 -11.47 4.64
N VAL A 140 3.10 -12.11 3.54
CA VAL A 140 2.59 -11.76 2.20
C VAL A 140 1.08 -12.01 2.08
N GLN A 141 0.57 -13.09 2.68
CA GLN A 141 -0.87 -13.36 2.70
C GLN A 141 -1.66 -12.37 3.56
N GLU A 142 -1.11 -11.98 4.71
CA GLU A 142 -1.71 -10.95 5.57
C GLU A 142 -1.79 -9.61 4.84
N ILE A 143 -0.71 -9.20 4.17
CA ILE A 143 -0.68 -7.97 3.36
C ILE A 143 -1.70 -8.04 2.21
N ASP A 144 -1.77 -9.17 1.48
CA ASP A 144 -2.75 -9.36 0.40
C ASP A 144 -4.20 -9.26 0.91
N GLN A 145 -4.51 -9.89 2.04
CA GLN A 145 -5.86 -9.84 2.61
C GLN A 145 -6.25 -8.44 3.09
N GLN A 146 -5.28 -7.68 3.62
CA GLN A 146 -5.55 -6.38 4.21
C GLN A 146 -5.59 -5.25 3.18
N TYR A 147 -4.72 -5.30 2.16
CA TYR A 147 -4.47 -4.15 1.28
C TYR A 147 -4.81 -4.37 -0.19
N THR A 148 -5.15 -5.58 -0.62
CA THR A 148 -5.64 -5.81 -1.99
C THR A 148 -7.11 -5.39 -2.10
N VAL A 149 -7.37 -4.38 -2.93
CA VAL A 149 -8.73 -3.84 -3.14
C VAL A 149 -9.23 -4.16 -4.55
N ASN A 150 -10.39 -4.81 -4.64
CA ASN A 150 -10.94 -5.34 -5.90
C ASN A 150 -11.94 -4.40 -6.62
N HIS A 151 -12.36 -3.29 -6.01
CA HIS A 151 -13.39 -2.40 -6.57
C HIS A 151 -12.97 -0.93 -6.48
N GLN A 152 -13.09 -0.21 -7.60
CA GLN A 152 -12.82 1.23 -7.71
C GLN A 152 -11.40 1.66 -7.29
N ALA A 153 -10.40 0.83 -7.54
CA ALA A 153 -9.00 1.20 -7.33
C ALA A 153 -8.58 2.31 -8.30
N ASP A 154 -7.94 3.35 -7.77
CA ASP A 154 -7.21 4.32 -8.60
C ASP A 154 -5.86 3.76 -9.03
N ALA A 155 -5.12 4.51 -9.86
CA ALA A 155 -3.86 4.05 -10.43
C ALA A 155 -2.80 3.75 -9.35
N PHE A 156 -2.84 4.43 -8.19
CA PHE A 156 -1.93 4.16 -7.09
C PHE A 156 -2.25 2.80 -6.46
N GLN A 157 -3.52 2.57 -6.12
CA GLN A 157 -3.95 1.30 -5.54
C GLN A 157 -3.75 0.12 -6.52
N GLU A 158 -3.91 0.35 -7.83
CA GLU A 158 -3.59 -0.65 -8.86
C GLU A 158 -2.11 -1.04 -8.83
N GLY A 159 -1.20 -0.07 -8.68
CA GLY A 159 0.23 -0.35 -8.53
C GLY A 159 0.55 -1.11 -7.25
N ILE A 160 -0.08 -0.77 -6.11
CA ILE A 160 0.01 -1.53 -4.86
C ILE A 160 -0.44 -2.99 -5.07
N ASN A 161 -1.60 -3.20 -5.69
CA ASN A 161 -2.12 -4.54 -6.00
C ASN A 161 -1.14 -5.34 -6.89
N GLN A 162 -0.50 -4.69 -7.86
CA GLN A 162 0.50 -5.35 -8.74
C GLN A 162 1.75 -5.77 -7.97
N LEU A 163 2.25 -4.92 -7.06
CA LEU A 163 3.40 -5.26 -6.22
C LEU A 163 3.08 -6.44 -5.28
N ILE A 164 1.90 -6.43 -4.65
CA ILE A 164 1.43 -7.56 -3.83
C ILE A 164 1.34 -8.85 -4.66
N SER A 165 0.73 -8.77 -5.84
CA SER A 165 0.60 -9.91 -6.75
C SER A 165 1.96 -10.49 -7.16
N GLN A 166 2.95 -9.63 -7.43
CA GLN A 166 4.31 -10.05 -7.73
C GLN A 166 4.97 -10.77 -6.55
N ALA A 167 4.84 -10.21 -5.33
CA ALA A 167 5.36 -10.82 -4.12
C ALA A 167 4.73 -12.20 -3.86
N LYS A 168 3.40 -12.27 -3.94
CA LYS A 168 2.62 -13.50 -3.77
C LYS A 168 3.03 -14.57 -4.78
N HIS A 169 3.13 -14.20 -6.05
CA HIS A 169 3.55 -15.12 -7.09
C HIS A 169 4.93 -15.74 -6.79
N GLN A 170 5.91 -14.92 -6.38
CA GLN A 170 7.24 -15.43 -6.05
C GLN A 170 7.19 -16.43 -4.87
N VAL A 171 6.48 -16.10 -3.79
CA VAL A 171 6.44 -16.97 -2.62
C VAL A 171 5.66 -18.26 -2.91
N ASP A 172 4.56 -18.18 -3.66
CA ASP A 172 3.79 -19.36 -4.05
C ASP A 172 4.59 -20.28 -4.97
N LEU A 173 5.39 -19.73 -5.89
CA LEU A 173 6.33 -20.49 -6.72
C LEU A 173 7.36 -21.23 -5.87
N LEU A 174 8.08 -20.53 -4.98
CA LEU A 174 9.09 -21.14 -4.12
C LEU A 174 8.48 -22.23 -3.24
N ARG A 175 7.35 -21.95 -2.58
CA ARG A 175 6.66 -22.91 -1.72
C ARG A 175 6.14 -24.13 -2.47
N ARG A 176 5.69 -23.97 -3.71
CA ARG A 176 5.29 -25.09 -4.56
C ARG A 176 6.51 -25.96 -4.90
N SER A 177 7.61 -25.33 -5.29
CA SER A 177 8.86 -26.01 -5.63
C SER A 177 9.47 -26.75 -4.43
N GLU A 178 9.46 -26.16 -3.24
CA GLU A 178 9.89 -26.80 -2.00
C GLU A 178 9.02 -28.01 -1.65
N ARG A 179 7.70 -27.93 -1.86
CA ARG A 179 6.80 -29.08 -1.70
C ARG A 179 7.07 -30.18 -2.70
N GLU A 180 7.25 -29.84 -3.98
CA GLU A 180 7.59 -30.83 -5.01
C GLU A 180 8.94 -31.49 -4.71
N LEU A 181 9.93 -30.72 -4.25
CA LEU A 181 11.22 -31.24 -3.81
C LEU A 181 11.09 -32.20 -2.63
N ALA A 182 10.24 -31.89 -1.66
CA ALA A 182 9.96 -32.76 -0.51
C ALA A 182 9.17 -34.02 -0.93
N ASP A 183 8.18 -33.89 -1.81
CA ASP A 183 7.39 -35.01 -2.32
C ASP A 183 8.28 -36.00 -3.08
N LEU A 184 9.30 -35.51 -3.79
CA LEU A 184 10.31 -36.35 -4.42
C LEU A 184 11.06 -37.25 -3.41
N GLU A 185 11.11 -36.91 -2.11
CA GLU A 185 11.68 -37.77 -1.05
C GLU A 185 10.90 -39.05 -0.80
N HIS A 186 9.61 -39.04 -1.09
CA HIS A 186 8.69 -40.12 -0.78
C HIS A 186 8.16 -40.84 -2.02
N LEU A 187 8.33 -40.24 -3.20
CA LEU A 187 7.96 -40.85 -4.46
C LEU A 187 8.88 -42.03 -4.80
N PRO A 188 8.33 -43.23 -5.06
CA PRO A 188 9.13 -44.36 -5.50
C PRO A 188 9.73 -44.06 -6.89
N VAL A 189 11.03 -44.27 -7.02
CA VAL A 189 11.77 -44.07 -8.27
C VAL A 189 11.62 -45.33 -9.12
N THR A 190 10.46 -45.49 -9.77
CA THR A 190 10.20 -46.59 -10.72
C THR A 190 9.69 -46.06 -12.06
N PRO A 191 9.82 -46.83 -13.17
CA PRO A 191 9.36 -46.41 -14.49
C PRO A 191 7.89 -46.01 -14.55
N GLU A 192 7.02 -46.60 -13.71
CA GLU A 192 5.59 -46.30 -13.66
C GLU A 192 5.29 -44.88 -13.17
N TYR A 193 6.20 -44.27 -12.40
CA TYR A 193 6.06 -42.91 -11.85
C TYR A 193 6.84 -41.85 -12.63
N GLN A 194 7.43 -42.23 -13.78
CA GLN A 194 8.27 -41.36 -14.58
C GLN A 194 7.61 -40.03 -14.96
N SER A 195 6.33 -40.04 -15.33
CA SER A 195 5.61 -38.81 -15.71
C SER A 195 5.40 -37.85 -14.54
N ILE A 196 5.22 -38.39 -13.32
CA ILE A 196 5.07 -37.61 -12.08
C ILE A 196 6.42 -37.00 -11.71
N LEU A 197 7.49 -37.79 -11.77
CA LEU A 197 8.86 -37.34 -11.56
C LEU A 197 9.25 -36.25 -12.56
N ALA A 198 8.97 -36.45 -13.85
CA ALA A 198 9.27 -35.48 -14.90
C ALA A 198 8.58 -34.13 -14.63
N LYS A 199 7.31 -34.16 -14.23
CA LYS A 199 6.56 -32.96 -13.91
C LYS A 199 7.17 -32.21 -12.71
N ALA A 200 7.41 -32.91 -11.60
CA ALA A 200 7.97 -32.31 -10.39
C ALA A 200 9.36 -31.71 -10.65
N LEU A 201 10.22 -32.43 -11.37
CA LEU A 201 11.55 -31.92 -11.74
C LEU A 201 11.47 -30.70 -12.65
N ASN A 202 10.57 -30.70 -13.64
CA ASN A 202 10.38 -29.56 -14.53
C ASN A 202 9.87 -28.33 -13.76
N ASP A 203 8.89 -28.51 -12.87
CA ASP A 203 8.37 -27.43 -12.04
C ASP A 203 9.48 -26.83 -11.13
N ILE A 204 10.34 -27.67 -10.53
CA ILE A 204 11.51 -27.24 -9.76
C ILE A 204 12.51 -26.44 -10.61
N PHE A 205 12.81 -26.90 -11.83
CA PHE A 205 13.74 -26.19 -12.73
C PHE A 205 13.19 -24.85 -13.23
N VAL A 206 11.87 -24.76 -13.46
CA VAL A 206 11.20 -23.49 -13.79
C VAL A 206 11.38 -22.50 -12.64
N VAL A 207 11.10 -22.93 -11.40
CA VAL A 207 11.24 -22.06 -10.24
C VAL A 207 12.69 -21.62 -10.02
N LEU A 208 13.67 -22.53 -10.17
CA LEU A 208 15.09 -22.18 -10.13
C LEU A 208 15.49 -21.09 -11.14
N ALA A 209 14.87 -21.09 -12.33
CA ALA A 209 15.12 -20.08 -13.36
C ALA A 209 14.48 -18.73 -13.04
N GLU A 210 13.35 -18.73 -12.32
CA GLU A 210 12.55 -17.56 -12.00
C GLU A 210 12.91 -16.88 -10.67
N LEU A 211 13.76 -17.50 -9.84
CA LEU A 211 14.22 -16.90 -8.58
C LEU A 211 14.99 -15.59 -8.82
N PRO A 212 14.57 -14.47 -8.20
CA PRO A 212 15.09 -13.13 -8.54
C PRO A 212 16.42 -12.77 -7.86
N SER A 213 16.88 -13.58 -6.91
CA SER A 213 18.04 -13.28 -6.07
C SER A 213 19.10 -14.38 -6.17
N GLU A 214 20.35 -13.97 -6.45
CA GLU A 214 21.50 -14.88 -6.58
C GLU A 214 21.78 -15.68 -5.29
N PRO A 215 21.76 -15.08 -4.08
CA PRO A 215 21.84 -15.84 -2.82
C PRO A 215 20.75 -16.91 -2.67
N GLN A 216 19.48 -16.55 -2.87
CA GLN A 216 18.36 -17.49 -2.82
C GLN A 216 18.52 -18.61 -3.83
N LYS A 217 18.86 -18.25 -5.07
CA LYS A 217 19.08 -19.19 -6.15
C LYS A 217 20.20 -20.17 -5.81
N THR A 218 21.31 -19.68 -5.24
CA THR A 218 22.44 -20.51 -4.83
C THR A 218 22.05 -21.49 -3.72
N ASP A 219 21.39 -21.01 -2.66
CA ASP A 219 20.97 -21.86 -1.53
C ASP A 219 19.91 -22.90 -1.97
N TYR A 220 18.95 -22.48 -2.80
CA TYR A 220 17.93 -23.37 -3.33
C TYR A 220 18.53 -24.39 -4.32
N GLN A 221 19.40 -23.94 -5.21
CA GLN A 221 20.13 -24.82 -6.13
C GLN A 221 20.97 -25.85 -5.39
N LYS A 222 21.59 -25.50 -4.26
CA LYS A 222 22.32 -26.46 -3.43
C LYS A 222 21.40 -27.57 -2.90
N GLN A 223 20.21 -27.21 -2.41
CA GLN A 223 19.21 -28.19 -1.93
C GLN A 223 18.70 -29.07 -3.07
N VAL A 224 18.38 -28.45 -4.21
CA VAL A 224 17.95 -29.17 -5.42
C VAL A 224 19.04 -30.14 -5.87
N ASN A 225 20.30 -29.71 -5.97
CA ASN A 225 21.42 -30.57 -6.38
C ASN A 225 21.62 -31.75 -5.42
N GLN A 226 21.53 -31.52 -4.10
CA GLN A 226 21.63 -32.60 -3.11
C GLN A 226 20.55 -33.67 -3.32
N ARG A 227 19.31 -33.25 -3.59
CA ARG A 227 18.20 -34.18 -3.85
C ARG A 227 18.32 -34.85 -5.22
N LEU A 228 18.66 -34.08 -6.26
CA LEU A 228 18.84 -34.59 -7.62
C LEU A 228 19.90 -35.68 -7.66
N ASN A 229 21.04 -35.50 -6.99
CA ASN A 229 22.10 -36.52 -6.95
C ASN A 229 21.60 -37.84 -6.35
N THR A 230 20.76 -37.78 -5.30
CA THR A 230 20.17 -38.99 -4.70
C THR A 230 19.19 -39.66 -5.67
N LEU A 231 18.38 -38.85 -6.36
CA LEU A 231 17.40 -39.34 -7.33
C LEU A 231 18.06 -39.94 -8.57
N VAL A 232 19.14 -39.33 -9.06
CA VAL A 232 19.98 -39.82 -10.15
C VAL A 232 20.52 -41.21 -9.83
N GLN A 233 21.14 -41.39 -8.66
CA GLN A 233 21.66 -42.70 -8.24
C GLN A 233 20.57 -43.79 -8.22
N GLN A 234 19.35 -43.43 -7.81
CA GLN A 234 18.22 -44.35 -7.79
C GLN A 234 17.72 -44.67 -9.21
N VAL A 235 17.63 -43.67 -10.09
CA VAL A 235 17.27 -43.85 -11.50
C VAL A 235 18.30 -44.75 -12.21
N GLU A 236 19.59 -44.52 -12.00
CA GLU A 236 20.65 -45.31 -12.62
C GLU A 236 20.69 -46.77 -12.14
N ALA A 237 20.36 -47.01 -10.87
CA ALA A 237 20.35 -48.35 -10.29
C ALA A 237 19.13 -49.19 -10.74
N ASP A 238 17.95 -48.56 -10.83
CA ASP A 238 16.69 -49.29 -10.84
C ASP A 238 15.92 -49.22 -12.19
N TRP A 239 16.32 -48.35 -13.14
CA TRP A 239 15.50 -48.09 -14.34
C TRP A 239 16.01 -48.78 -15.62
N PRO A 240 15.10 -49.31 -16.45
CA PRO A 240 15.40 -49.66 -17.84
C PRO A 240 15.84 -48.43 -18.66
N GLU A 241 16.71 -48.67 -19.66
CA GLU A 241 17.27 -47.63 -20.52
C GLU A 241 16.20 -46.76 -21.19
N GLU A 242 15.10 -47.36 -21.67
CA GLU A 242 14.01 -46.65 -22.35
C GLU A 242 13.27 -45.67 -21.43
N ALA A 243 13.03 -46.05 -20.17
CA ALA A 243 12.39 -45.20 -19.18
C ALA A 243 13.31 -44.03 -18.78
N ARG A 244 14.61 -44.30 -18.63
CA ARG A 244 15.64 -43.28 -18.38
C ARG A 244 15.70 -42.28 -19.53
N GLU A 245 15.78 -42.75 -20.77
CA GLU A 245 15.82 -41.88 -21.95
C GLU A 245 14.58 -41.02 -22.09
N ALA A 246 13.40 -41.59 -21.89
CA ALA A 246 12.16 -40.84 -21.94
C ALA A 246 12.07 -39.77 -20.82
N LEU A 247 12.68 -40.00 -19.65
CA LEU A 247 12.73 -39.00 -18.57
C LEU A 247 13.67 -37.85 -18.94
N ILE A 248 14.84 -38.17 -19.50
CA ILE A 248 15.78 -37.16 -20.01
C ILE A 248 15.13 -36.31 -21.11
N GLN A 249 14.34 -36.92 -21.99
CA GLN A 249 13.60 -36.17 -23.02
C GLN A 249 12.54 -35.25 -22.42
N ALA A 250 11.85 -35.69 -21.37
CA ALA A 250 10.84 -34.90 -20.68
C ALA A 250 11.44 -33.75 -19.84
N VAL A 251 12.64 -33.95 -19.29
CA VAL A 251 13.37 -32.96 -18.47
C VAL A 251 14.81 -32.84 -18.97
N PRO A 252 15.07 -32.06 -20.03
CA PRO A 252 16.40 -31.98 -20.65
C PRO A 252 17.52 -31.56 -19.70
N GLN A 253 17.21 -30.69 -18.73
CA GLN A 253 18.14 -30.22 -17.70
C GLN A 253 18.68 -31.37 -16.84
N LEU A 254 17.92 -32.46 -16.71
CA LEU A 254 18.33 -33.63 -15.94
C LEU A 254 19.58 -34.32 -16.54
N LYS A 255 19.82 -34.14 -17.85
CA LYS A 255 20.99 -34.70 -18.54
C LYS A 255 22.31 -34.21 -17.94
N ASP A 256 22.34 -32.97 -17.46
CA ASP A 256 23.53 -32.37 -16.85
C ASP A 256 23.82 -32.97 -15.45
N TYR A 257 22.83 -33.65 -14.85
CA TYR A 257 22.93 -34.29 -13.54
C TYR A 257 23.03 -35.82 -13.61
N LEU A 258 22.54 -36.44 -14.69
CA LEU A 258 22.65 -37.88 -14.98
C LEU A 258 23.99 -38.27 -15.62
N LYS A 259 24.90 -37.32 -15.84
CA LYS A 259 26.22 -37.60 -16.37
C LYS A 259 27.28 -37.05 -15.42
N GLU A 260 27.80 -37.90 -14.54
CA GLU A 260 29.16 -37.80 -14.04
C GLU A 260 29.58 -39.13 -13.38
N GLU A 261 30.15 -40.03 -14.18
CA GLU A 261 31.32 -40.86 -13.86
C GLU A 261 31.86 -41.41 -15.20
N ASP A 262 32.98 -40.85 -15.67
CA ASP A 262 33.92 -41.55 -16.56
C ASP A 262 34.84 -42.45 -15.71
#